data_AF-A0A4R6IMJ1-F1
#
_entry.id   AF-A0A4R6IMJ1-F1
#
_cell.length_a   1.000
_cell.length_b   1.000
_cell.length_c   1.000
_cell.angle_alpha   90.00
_cell.angle_beta   90.00
_cell.angle_gamma   90.00
#
_symmetry.space_group_name_H-M   'P 1'
#
loop_
_entity.id
_entity.type
_entity.pdbx_description
1 polymer ?
#
loop_
_entity_poly.entity_id
_entity_poly.type
_entity_poly.pdbx_seq_one_letter_code
_entity_poly.pdbx_strand_id
1 'polypeptide(L)'
;MKLTKKMQAFVLTALLASGAFFFTGCSKDPVVTKSQHELMFDYLTSELGNKQWFLKAIYVNGVLQPLTDAQKKYYKTYTRSLSPAFSATFLDDDGNRGTARLLSQLQLKETITNGPLGGTVRDYIILELKEKSMDLEISNPPGYPTQIVREVYYAN
;
A
#
# COMPACT_ATOMS: atom_id res chain seq x y z
N MET A 1 -49.04 53.70 23.03
CA MET A 1 -49.55 53.20 21.73
C MET A 1 -49.59 51.67 21.81
N LYS A 2 -50.77 51.05 21.88
CA LYS A 2 -50.94 49.60 22.10
C LYS A 2 -50.79 48.87 20.77
N LEU A 3 -49.82 47.95 20.67
CA LEU A 3 -49.73 47.03 19.54
C LEU A 3 -50.94 46.08 19.56
N THR A 4 -51.64 46.02 18.43
CA THR A 4 -52.86 45.22 18.26
C THR A 4 -52.51 43.76 17.93
N LYS A 5 -53.33 42.83 18.47
CA LYS A 5 -53.20 41.36 18.41
C LYS A 5 -53.07 40.74 16.99
N LYS A 6 -53.23 41.51 15.91
CA LYS A 6 -53.14 41.00 14.53
C LYS A 6 -51.70 40.82 14.01
N MET A 7 -50.70 41.46 14.61
CA MET A 7 -49.30 41.33 14.17
C MET A 7 -48.57 40.07 14.70
N GLN A 8 -49.09 39.42 15.74
CA GLN A 8 -48.45 38.22 16.31
C GLN A 8 -48.70 36.96 15.49
N ALA A 9 -49.77 36.92 14.70
CA ALA A 9 -50.13 35.75 13.90
C ALA A 9 -49.33 35.62 12.60
N PHE A 10 -48.66 36.69 12.13
CA PHE A 10 -47.92 36.66 10.86
C PHE A 10 -46.45 36.28 11.02
N VAL A 11 -45.86 36.55 12.19
CA VAL A 11 -44.45 36.23 12.48
C VAL A 11 -44.26 34.75 12.82
N LEU A 12 -45.28 34.09 13.38
CA LEU A 12 -45.18 32.68 13.76
C LEU A 12 -45.26 31.72 12.56
N THR A 13 -46.00 32.08 11.51
CA THR A 13 -46.16 31.25 10.29
C THR A 13 -44.96 31.34 9.35
N ALA A 14 -44.21 32.45 9.37
CA ALA A 14 -42.99 32.61 8.58
C ALA A 14 -41.78 31.87 9.19
N LEU A 15 -41.77 31.64 10.51
CA LEU A 15 -40.68 30.94 11.19
C LEU A 15 -40.75 29.41 11.07
N LEU A 16 -41.95 28.85 10.85
CA LEU A 16 -42.17 27.40 10.73
C LEU A 16 -41.92 26.85 9.30
N ALA A 17 -41.91 27.71 8.28
CA ALA A 17 -41.65 27.30 6.89
C ALA A 17 -40.17 27.36 6.48
N SER A 18 -39.31 28.03 7.26
CA SER A 18 -37.88 28.20 6.95
C SER A 18 -36.97 27.12 7.57
N GLY A 19 -37.53 26.17 8.33
CA GLY A 19 -36.79 25.08 8.99
C GLY A 19 -36.71 23.78 8.20
N ALA A 20 -37.44 23.64 7.09
CA ALA A 20 -37.59 22.36 6.39
C ALA A 20 -36.59 22.12 5.23
N PHE A 21 -35.68 23.06 4.96
CA PHE A 21 -34.73 22.94 3.83
C PHE A 21 -33.29 22.62 4.23
N PHE A 22 -33.00 22.35 5.51
CA PHE A 22 -31.64 21.97 5.95
C PHE A 22 -31.35 20.46 5.95
N PHE A 23 -32.21 19.63 5.33
CA PHE A 23 -32.01 18.18 5.23
C PHE A 23 -31.79 17.68 3.79
N THR A 24 -31.13 18.46 2.93
CA THR A 24 -30.63 17.95 1.66
C THR A 24 -29.11 17.95 1.65
N GLY A 25 -28.54 16.74 1.83
CA GLY A 25 -27.20 16.44 1.36
C GLY A 25 -26.13 16.42 2.45
N CYS A 26 -26.16 15.41 3.32
CA CYS A 26 -24.91 14.76 3.67
C CYS A 26 -24.42 14.11 2.36
N SER A 27 -23.74 14.87 1.50
CA SER A 27 -22.95 14.29 0.44
C SER A 27 -21.92 13.44 1.16
N LYS A 28 -22.15 12.12 1.24
CA LYS A 28 -21.05 11.20 1.43
C LYS A 28 -20.11 11.54 0.29
N ASP A 29 -18.93 12.04 0.64
CA ASP A 29 -17.87 12.23 -0.33
C ASP A 29 -17.84 10.97 -1.20
N PRO A 30 -17.84 11.11 -2.53
CA PRO A 30 -17.81 9.95 -3.41
C PRO A 30 -16.59 9.14 -3.00
N VAL A 31 -16.83 7.91 -2.49
CA VAL A 31 -15.76 6.98 -2.17
C VAL A 31 -15.06 6.70 -3.48
N VAL A 32 -13.92 7.35 -3.70
CA VAL A 32 -13.10 7.13 -4.87
C VAL A 32 -12.66 5.67 -4.80
N THR A 33 -13.28 4.84 -5.63
CA THR A 33 -12.97 3.42 -5.66
C THR A 33 -11.58 3.29 -6.26
N LYS A 34 -10.61 2.88 -5.42
CA LYS A 34 -9.24 2.64 -5.87
C LYS A 34 -9.23 1.53 -6.91
N SER A 35 -8.45 1.70 -7.96
CA SER A 35 -8.14 0.60 -8.87
C SER A 35 -7.41 -0.51 -8.11
N GLN A 36 -7.50 -1.75 -8.61
CA GLN A 36 -6.81 -2.89 -8.00
C GLN A 36 -5.30 -2.66 -7.92
N HIS A 37 -4.71 -1.94 -8.90
CA HIS A 37 -3.28 -1.61 -8.91
C HIS A 37 -2.92 -0.62 -7.79
N GLU A 38 -3.76 0.40 -7.57
CA GLU A 38 -3.60 1.32 -6.42
C GLU A 38 -3.76 0.60 -5.09
N LEU A 39 -4.76 -0.27 -4.96
CA LEU A 39 -4.98 -1.07 -3.76
C LEU A 39 -3.76 -1.97 -3.45
N MET A 40 -3.21 -2.64 -4.46
CA MET A 40 -2.00 -3.45 -4.29
C MET A 40 -0.78 -2.61 -3.94
N PHE A 41 -0.66 -1.41 -4.48
CA PHE A 41 0.41 -0.51 -4.11
C PHE A 41 0.27 -0.01 -2.67
N ASP A 42 -0.95 0.26 -2.21
CA ASP A 42 -1.23 0.56 -0.81
C ASP A 42 -0.93 -0.65 0.08
N TYR A 43 -1.19 -1.87 -0.38
CA TYR A 43 -0.75 -3.07 0.33
C TYR A 43 0.77 -3.14 0.41
N LEU A 44 1.51 -2.82 -0.65
CA LEU A 44 2.98 -2.83 -0.63
C LEU A 44 3.57 -1.80 0.34
N THR A 45 3.03 -0.57 0.35
CA THR A 45 3.65 0.60 1.02
C THR A 45 2.90 1.13 2.23
N SER A 46 1.71 0.62 2.55
CA SER A 46 0.70 1.29 3.40
C SER A 46 0.16 2.59 2.77
N GLU A 47 -1.06 2.97 3.14
CA GLU A 47 -1.63 4.29 2.81
C GLU A 47 -0.85 5.43 3.48
N LEU A 48 -0.27 5.16 4.66
CA LEU A 48 0.60 6.10 5.39
C LEU A 48 1.97 6.27 4.72
N GLY A 49 2.26 5.48 3.68
CA GLY A 49 3.43 5.63 2.83
C GLY A 49 4.68 4.92 3.32
N ASN A 50 4.65 4.18 4.43
CA ASN A 50 5.73 3.29 4.83
C ASN A 50 5.17 1.96 5.36
N LYS A 51 5.74 0.85 4.91
CA LYS A 51 5.37 -0.48 5.40
C LYS A 51 6.55 -1.42 5.47
N GLN A 52 6.65 -2.08 6.62
CA GLN A 52 7.64 -3.10 6.91
C GLN A 52 7.06 -4.50 6.71
N TRP A 53 7.84 -5.35 6.07
CA TRP A 53 7.55 -6.74 5.76
C TRP A 53 8.59 -7.63 6.40
N PHE A 54 8.17 -8.64 7.11
CA PHE A 54 9.03 -9.58 7.82
C PHE A 54 9.05 -10.92 7.10
N LEU A 55 10.23 -11.51 6.94
CA LEU A 55 10.38 -12.79 6.25
C LEU A 55 9.71 -13.90 7.07
N LYS A 56 8.89 -14.71 6.39
CA LYS A 56 8.17 -15.84 6.95
C LYS A 56 8.73 -17.18 6.48
N ALA A 57 9.04 -17.29 5.19
CA ALA A 57 9.53 -18.52 4.59
C ALA A 57 10.31 -18.22 3.29
N ILE A 58 11.26 -19.10 2.97
CA ILE A 58 11.96 -19.11 1.69
C ILE A 58 11.79 -20.51 1.08
N TYR A 59 11.46 -20.56 -0.21
CA TYR A 59 11.51 -21.78 -1.01
C TYR A 59 12.56 -21.60 -2.09
N VAL A 60 13.39 -22.62 -2.30
CA VAL A 60 14.35 -22.68 -3.40
C VAL A 60 13.98 -23.88 -4.26
N ASN A 61 13.70 -23.63 -5.54
CA ASN A 61 13.20 -24.63 -6.50
C ASN A 61 11.99 -25.41 -5.95
N GLY A 62 11.08 -24.71 -5.28
CA GLY A 62 9.88 -25.29 -4.66
C GLY A 62 10.10 -25.99 -3.31
N VAL A 63 11.34 -26.11 -2.84
CA VAL A 63 11.66 -26.78 -1.56
C VAL A 63 11.79 -25.75 -0.44
N LEU A 64 11.02 -25.93 0.64
CA LEU A 64 11.09 -25.09 1.84
C LEU A 64 12.49 -25.15 2.46
N GLN A 65 13.10 -23.99 2.69
CA GLN A 65 14.40 -23.88 3.35
C GLN A 65 14.24 -23.54 4.83
N PRO A 66 15.08 -24.10 5.72
CA PRO A 66 15.15 -23.64 7.09
C PRO A 66 15.71 -22.21 7.14
N LEU A 67 15.04 -21.31 7.86
CA LEU A 67 15.54 -19.95 8.06
C LEU A 67 16.65 -19.92 9.12
N THR A 68 17.73 -19.22 8.82
CA THR A 68 18.75 -18.86 9.82
C THR A 68 18.20 -17.89 10.86
N ASP A 69 18.88 -17.75 11.99
CA ASP A 69 18.43 -16.82 13.05
C ASP A 69 18.44 -15.35 12.60
N ALA A 70 19.32 -14.98 11.67
CA ALA A 70 19.29 -13.68 11.01
C ALA A 70 18.06 -13.55 10.10
N GLN A 71 17.80 -14.54 9.26
CA GLN A 71 16.65 -14.55 8.35
C GLN A 71 15.30 -14.50 9.09
N LYS A 72 15.19 -15.09 10.28
CA LYS A 72 13.96 -14.99 11.11
C LYS A 72 13.65 -13.56 11.56
N LYS A 73 14.65 -12.68 11.60
CA LYS A 73 14.52 -11.26 11.98
C LYS A 73 14.54 -10.33 10.76
N TYR A 74 14.86 -10.87 9.59
CA TYR A 74 14.96 -10.12 8.36
C TYR A 74 13.66 -9.39 8.05
N TYR A 75 13.81 -8.12 7.70
CA TYR A 75 12.72 -7.30 7.23
C TYR A 75 13.10 -6.53 5.97
N LYS A 76 12.08 -6.11 5.23
CA LYS A 76 12.19 -5.17 4.12
C LYS A 76 11.11 -4.11 4.28
N THR A 77 11.49 -2.85 4.13
CA THR A 77 10.58 -1.71 4.23
C THR A 77 10.42 -1.07 2.87
N TYR A 78 9.18 -0.90 2.41
CA TYR A 78 8.86 -0.08 1.24
C TYR A 78 8.29 1.27 1.68
N THR A 79 8.84 2.35 1.13
CA THR A 79 8.39 3.71 1.36
C THR A 79 7.87 4.32 0.07
N ARG A 80 6.59 4.71 0.06
CA ARG A 80 5.92 5.30 -1.10
C ARG A 80 6.66 6.53 -1.60
N SER A 81 6.83 6.61 -2.92
CA SER A 81 7.27 7.81 -3.62
C SER A 81 6.10 8.39 -4.41
N LEU A 82 6.01 9.73 -4.44
CA LEU A 82 4.94 10.43 -5.16
C LEU A 82 5.16 10.43 -6.68
N SER A 83 6.40 10.24 -7.12
CA SER A 83 6.77 10.22 -8.53
C SER A 83 8.00 9.31 -8.74
N PRO A 84 8.02 8.48 -9.79
CA PRO A 84 6.91 8.20 -10.70
C PRO A 84 5.78 7.40 -10.01
N ALA A 85 4.60 7.31 -10.63
CA ALA A 85 3.47 6.57 -10.08
C ALA A 85 3.84 5.10 -9.76
N PHE A 86 3.23 4.55 -8.70
CA PHE A 86 3.45 3.18 -8.22
C PHE A 86 4.93 2.85 -7.93
N SER A 87 5.68 3.85 -7.49
CA SER A 87 7.09 3.71 -7.16
C SER A 87 7.32 3.94 -5.68
N ALA A 88 8.26 3.20 -5.12
CA ALA A 88 8.69 3.28 -3.74
C ALA A 88 10.21 3.25 -3.68
N THR A 89 10.77 3.68 -2.56
CA THR A 89 12.12 3.25 -2.16
C THR A 89 12.00 2.01 -1.30
N PHE A 90 13.05 1.20 -1.24
CA PHE A 90 13.12 0.12 -0.28
C PHE A 90 14.45 0.10 0.47
N LEU A 91 14.42 -0.48 1.66
CA LEU A 91 15.58 -0.81 2.48
C LEU A 91 15.32 -2.19 3.11
N ASP A 92 16.26 -3.11 2.99
CA ASP A 92 16.24 -4.38 3.72
C ASP A 92 17.26 -4.44 4.87
N ASP A 93 17.12 -5.46 5.71
CA ASP A 93 17.95 -5.69 6.91
C ASP A 93 19.43 -5.95 6.55
N ASP A 94 19.70 -6.49 5.36
CA ASP A 94 21.06 -6.64 4.82
C ASP A 94 21.67 -5.30 4.35
N GLY A 95 20.91 -4.21 4.43
CA GLY A 95 21.34 -2.86 4.06
C GLY A 95 21.24 -2.56 2.57
N ASN A 96 20.67 -3.45 1.75
CA ASN A 96 20.38 -3.13 0.36
C ASN A 96 19.29 -2.05 0.31
N ARG A 97 19.50 -1.07 -0.55
CA ARG A 97 18.56 0.02 -0.77
C ARG A 97 18.42 0.30 -2.25
N GLY A 98 17.29 0.89 -2.61
CA GLY A 98 17.03 1.20 -4.00
C GLY A 98 15.62 1.68 -4.25
N THR A 99 15.19 1.55 -5.51
CA THR A 99 13.82 1.85 -5.93
C THR A 99 13.07 0.55 -6.20
N ALA A 100 11.78 0.57 -5.90
CA ALA A 100 10.83 -0.48 -6.21
C ALA A 100 9.71 0.12 -7.06
N ARG A 101 9.24 -0.62 -8.05
CA ARG A 101 8.11 -0.18 -8.90
C ARG A 101 7.16 -1.34 -9.12
N LEU A 102 5.89 -1.11 -8.77
CA LEU A 102 4.83 -2.06 -9.05
C LEU A 102 4.38 -1.87 -10.51
N LEU A 103 4.94 -2.69 -11.40
CA LEU A 103 4.73 -2.56 -12.85
C LEU A 103 3.33 -3.03 -13.27
N SER A 104 2.81 -4.04 -12.57
CA SER A 104 1.45 -4.57 -12.76
C SER A 104 0.99 -5.26 -11.48
N GLN A 105 -0.22 -5.83 -11.50
CA GLN A 105 -0.73 -6.67 -10.40
C GLN A 105 0.10 -7.95 -10.18
N LEU A 106 0.94 -8.34 -11.14
CA LEU A 106 1.72 -9.58 -11.09
C LEU A 106 3.23 -9.34 -11.04
N GLN A 107 3.68 -8.08 -11.09
CA GLN A 107 5.10 -7.79 -11.27
C GLN A 107 5.57 -6.63 -10.41
N LEU A 108 6.58 -6.91 -9.59
CA LEU A 108 7.32 -5.94 -8.78
C LEU A 108 8.76 -5.92 -9.26
N LYS A 109 9.28 -4.74 -9.58
CA LYS A 109 10.67 -4.56 -9.97
C LYS A 109 11.43 -3.80 -8.89
N GLU A 110 12.51 -4.36 -8.39
CA GLU A 110 13.47 -3.65 -7.54
C GLU A 110 14.76 -3.36 -8.31
N THR A 111 15.29 -2.16 -8.13
CA THR A 111 16.61 -1.75 -8.60
C THR A 111 17.43 -1.34 -7.38
N ILE A 112 18.35 -2.22 -6.98
CA ILE A 112 19.30 -2.02 -5.89
C ILE A 112 20.39 -1.07 -6.38
N THR A 113 20.70 -0.02 -5.63
CA THR A 113 21.67 1.01 -6.05
C THR A 113 23.01 0.94 -5.34
N ASN A 114 23.15 0.13 -4.28
CA ASN A 114 24.34 0.08 -3.43
C ASN A 114 25.11 -1.27 -3.46
N GLY A 115 25.07 -1.99 -4.59
CA GLY A 115 25.78 -3.27 -4.73
C GLY A 115 27.28 -3.13 -5.08
N PRO A 116 28.15 -4.06 -4.65
CA PRO A 116 29.59 -4.07 -5.00
C PRO A 116 29.86 -4.29 -6.49
N LEU A 117 28.89 -4.85 -7.22
CA LEU A 117 28.94 -5.06 -8.68
C LEU A 117 28.19 -3.96 -9.46
N GLY A 118 27.80 -2.88 -8.78
CA GLY A 118 26.93 -1.85 -9.33
C GLY A 118 25.44 -2.15 -9.11
N GLY A 119 24.60 -1.39 -9.81
CA GLY A 119 23.15 -1.52 -9.68
C GLY A 119 22.66 -2.90 -10.09
N THR A 120 21.87 -3.55 -9.24
CA THR A 120 21.34 -4.90 -9.49
C THR A 120 19.82 -4.85 -9.57
N VAL A 121 19.23 -5.63 -10.48
CA VAL A 121 17.76 -5.68 -10.65
C VAL A 121 17.23 -7.00 -10.12
N ARG A 122 16.11 -6.94 -9.39
CA ARG A 122 15.27 -8.09 -9.04
C ARG A 122 13.90 -7.88 -9.67
N ASP A 123 13.57 -8.70 -10.67
CA ASP A 123 12.27 -8.70 -11.32
C ASP A 123 11.42 -9.82 -10.71
N TYR A 124 10.58 -9.46 -9.74
CA TYR A 124 9.73 -10.39 -9.01
C TYR A 124 8.39 -10.62 -9.72
N ILE A 125 7.94 -11.86 -9.69
CA ILE A 125 6.55 -12.28 -9.92
C ILE A 125 5.83 -12.22 -8.58
N ILE A 126 4.66 -11.57 -8.55
CA ILE A 126 3.81 -11.47 -7.37
C ILE A 126 2.82 -12.63 -7.41
N LEU A 127 2.95 -13.58 -6.48
CA LEU A 127 2.01 -14.67 -6.30
C LEU A 127 0.85 -14.24 -5.40
N GLU A 128 1.14 -13.43 -4.38
CA GLU A 128 0.15 -12.80 -3.51
C GLU A 128 0.67 -11.46 -3.00
N LEU A 129 -0.21 -10.46 -2.96
CA LEU A 129 0.05 -9.21 -2.24
C LEU A 129 -1.26 -8.68 -1.69
N LYS A 130 -1.41 -8.78 -0.38
CA LYS A 130 -2.58 -8.37 0.42
C LYS A 130 -2.14 -7.46 1.55
N GLU A 131 -3.08 -6.99 2.35
CA GLU A 131 -2.80 -6.09 3.47
C GLU A 131 -1.79 -6.66 4.49
N LYS A 132 -1.70 -7.98 4.69
CA LYS A 132 -0.77 -8.56 5.69
C LYS A 132 0.10 -9.69 5.18
N SER A 133 0.02 -10.01 3.89
CA SER A 133 0.80 -11.07 3.26
C SER A 133 1.35 -10.62 1.92
N MET A 134 2.60 -11.01 1.66
CA MET A 134 3.28 -10.77 0.40
C MET A 134 4.09 -12.01 0.04
N ASP A 135 3.97 -12.44 -1.20
CA ASP A 135 4.55 -13.67 -1.70
C ASP A 135 5.14 -13.38 -3.08
N LEU A 136 6.46 -13.39 -3.15
CA LEU A 136 7.24 -12.97 -4.30
C LEU A 136 8.08 -14.13 -4.79
N GLU A 137 8.17 -14.30 -6.11
CA GLU A 137 9.03 -15.28 -6.75
C GLU A 137 9.98 -14.58 -7.72
N ILE A 138 11.24 -15.01 -7.75
CA ILE A 138 12.23 -14.56 -8.73
C ILE A 138 12.92 -15.76 -9.35
N SER A 139 13.03 -15.72 -10.69
CA SER A 139 13.82 -16.68 -11.46
C SER A 139 15.21 -16.12 -11.73
N ASN A 140 16.23 -16.95 -11.54
CA ASN A 140 17.64 -16.60 -11.71
C ASN A 140 18.04 -15.35 -10.91
N PRO A 141 17.86 -15.34 -9.58
CA PRO A 141 18.23 -14.17 -8.80
C PRO A 141 19.74 -13.89 -8.91
N PRO A 142 20.14 -12.61 -8.76
CA PRO A 142 21.55 -12.21 -8.81
C PRO A 142 22.43 -13.09 -7.90
N GLY A 143 23.50 -13.65 -8.46
CA GLY A 143 24.43 -14.53 -7.75
C GLY A 143 24.05 -16.02 -7.74
N TYR A 144 22.82 -16.37 -8.11
CA TYR A 144 22.33 -17.77 -8.12
C TYR A 144 21.63 -18.10 -9.45
N PRO A 145 22.39 -18.24 -10.56
CA PRO A 145 21.80 -18.63 -11.84
C PRO A 145 21.13 -20.00 -11.71
N THR A 146 20.04 -20.22 -12.45
CA THR A 146 19.21 -21.45 -12.50
C THR A 146 18.33 -21.75 -11.28
N GLN A 147 18.30 -20.87 -10.29
CA GLN A 147 17.41 -21.03 -9.13
C GLN A 147 16.11 -20.25 -9.32
N ILE A 148 15.02 -20.83 -8.85
CA ILE A 148 13.76 -20.13 -8.56
C ILE A 148 13.70 -19.94 -7.06
N VAL A 149 13.62 -18.70 -6.61
CA VAL A 149 13.53 -18.36 -5.19
C VAL A 149 12.19 -17.69 -4.92
N ARG A 150 11.43 -18.23 -3.97
CA ARG A 150 10.17 -17.67 -3.50
C ARG A 150 10.31 -17.21 -2.06
N GLU A 151 9.98 -15.96 -1.81
CA GLU A 151 10.08 -15.29 -0.53
C GLU A 151 8.67 -14.92 -0.04
N VAL A 152 8.28 -15.48 1.11
CA VAL A 152 6.98 -15.20 1.72
C VAL A 152 7.19 -14.29 2.91
N TYR A 153 6.40 -13.22 2.99
CA TYR A 153 6.47 -12.19 4.00
C TYR A 153 5.12 -11.96 4.68
N TYR A 154 5.17 -11.36 5.86
CA TYR A 154 4.01 -10.85 6.58
C TYR A 154 4.24 -9.42 7.07
N ALA A 155 3.15 -8.70 7.33
CA ALA A 155 3.17 -7.38 7.98
C ALA A 155 2.22 -7.38 9.18
N ASN A 156 2.56 -6.61 10.22
CA ASN A 156 1.75 -6.48 11.44
C ASN A 156 0.61 -5.48 11.26
#